data_AF-A0A336MW97-F1
#
_entry.id   AF-A0A336MW97-F1
#
_cell.length_a   1.000
_cell.length_b   1.000
_cell.length_c   1.000
_cell.angle_alpha   90.00
_cell.angle_beta   90.00
_cell.angle_gamma   90.00
#
_symmetry.space_group_name_H-M   'P 1'
#
loop_
_entity.id
_entity.type
_entity.pdbx_description
1 polymer ?
#
loop_
_entity_poly.entity_id
_entity_poly.type
_entity_poly.pdbx_seq_one_letter_code
_entity_poly.pdbx_strand_id
1 'polypeptide(L)'
;MINGRHNNSSNSTITTVSTILKQIINEANMQLNNHLMLNGTVGTITSHNPPRTFSDNFSDTLIMNSGDISASSSSNSISSNSDSFVNFTTYLDDIQNINNNNYSGSSVTAHSTEPNIIIVPPVKTTSENTYQNSVIIPLYAVIFGCCVIGNLLVILTLAQNKRMRTVTNVYLLNLVIIREKINEVHLLYKSDIELLTQLKWLLQLQPDIKSVSAAGKSIILRQSFINALETGNSSHIFPIPMNERKRTVIFSSWRSGSTFIGDIFNILPGNYYHYEPFNYRSVRQIETDQTNIDHVKNLLQCNYDTITTKKHMNVSGHWHYNFHMASYCNKEQDVLCRSVPFREAFCNIFPRQNMKLVRARISLAEHLLNDTNLNVNVILQVRDPRAVTLSRRTLGGCNLHPDCYSMQVYCKHLVEDYHNAKPLLQNFPKRFKVLRFEDLAMSPFEVTEAMFNQFGIPFDDRIIQFLEEHTKSKKGGMFSTFRDSKAVISQWTQKLNMREVEKVQSQCLDAMKLWGYNFIQDESQLNSTDFDPIGRYSI
;
A
#
# COMPACT_ATOMS: atom_id res chain seq x y z
N MET A 1 13.33 -47.20 17.62
CA MET A 1 13.36 -46.71 16.23
C MET A 1 11.95 -46.40 15.75
N ILE A 2 11.42 -45.20 15.99
CA ILE A 2 10.22 -44.69 15.33
C ILE A 2 10.43 -43.20 15.09
N ASN A 3 10.69 -42.81 13.84
CA ASN A 3 10.53 -41.44 13.36
C ASN A 3 10.65 -41.42 11.82
N GLY A 4 9.85 -40.57 11.17
CA GLY A 4 9.99 -40.27 9.73
C GLY A 4 8.91 -40.86 8.82
N ARG A 5 7.70 -40.29 8.85
CA ARG A 5 6.74 -40.24 7.71
C ARG A 5 5.52 -39.36 8.03
N HIS A 6 5.68 -38.03 8.07
CA HIS A 6 4.53 -37.11 8.07
C HIS A 6 4.73 -35.76 7.34
N ASN A 7 5.92 -35.45 6.78
CA ASN A 7 6.20 -34.13 6.18
C ASN A 7 6.07 -34.04 4.64
N ASN A 8 5.66 -35.10 3.94
CA ASN A 8 5.62 -35.09 2.46
C ASN A 8 4.25 -34.79 1.83
N SER A 9 3.14 -34.87 2.57
CA SER A 9 1.80 -34.61 2.01
C SER A 9 1.42 -33.13 1.98
N SER A 10 1.92 -32.31 2.90
CA SER A 10 1.63 -30.87 2.98
C SER A 10 2.32 -30.06 1.88
N ASN A 11 3.57 -30.41 1.54
CA ASN A 11 4.32 -29.72 0.48
C ASN A 11 3.75 -29.97 -0.93
N SER A 12 3.20 -31.16 -1.20
CA SER A 12 2.53 -31.42 -2.49
C SER A 12 1.26 -30.59 -2.65
N THR A 13 0.43 -30.45 -1.62
CA THR A 13 -0.81 -29.65 -1.71
C THR A 13 -0.51 -28.18 -1.97
N ILE A 14 0.51 -27.62 -1.29
CA ILE A 14 0.93 -26.22 -1.49
C ILE A 14 1.45 -26.01 -2.92
N THR A 15 2.16 -26.97 -3.49
CA THR A 15 2.70 -26.89 -4.86
C THR A 15 1.59 -27.02 -5.92
N THR A 16 0.62 -27.91 -5.71
CA THR A 16 -0.57 -28.03 -6.57
C THR A 16 -1.44 -26.78 -6.51
N VAL A 17 -1.71 -26.25 -5.30
CA VAL A 17 -2.45 -25.00 -5.10
C VAL A 17 -1.72 -23.82 -5.77
N SER A 18 -0.39 -23.70 -5.60
CA SER A 18 0.43 -22.69 -6.31
C SER A 18 0.35 -22.80 -7.84
N THR A 19 0.21 -24.02 -8.37
CA THR A 19 0.14 -24.29 -9.82
C THR A 19 -1.24 -23.92 -10.37
N ILE A 20 -2.32 -24.34 -9.69
CA ILE A 20 -3.70 -23.95 -10.01
C ILE A 20 -3.86 -22.43 -9.90
N LEU A 21 -3.26 -21.78 -8.90
CA LEU A 21 -3.29 -20.33 -8.74
C LEU A 21 -2.54 -19.58 -9.86
N LYS A 22 -1.39 -20.08 -10.32
CA LYS A 22 -0.74 -19.54 -11.53
C LYS A 22 -1.64 -19.67 -12.76
N GLN A 23 -2.39 -20.77 -12.87
CA GLN A 23 -3.32 -21.00 -13.97
C GLN A 23 -4.53 -20.05 -13.91
N ILE A 24 -5.16 -19.88 -12.74
CA ILE A 24 -6.24 -18.91 -12.51
C ILE A 24 -5.77 -17.47 -12.73
N ILE A 25 -4.55 -17.11 -12.30
CA ILE A 25 -3.96 -15.79 -12.58
C ILE A 25 -3.73 -15.59 -14.08
N ASN A 26 -3.27 -16.62 -14.80
CA ASN A 26 -3.11 -16.55 -16.26
C ASN A 26 -4.45 -16.44 -16.98
N GLU A 27 -5.50 -17.12 -16.51
CA GLU A 27 -6.86 -17.02 -17.05
C GLU A 27 -7.49 -15.66 -16.75
N ALA A 28 -7.33 -15.11 -15.54
CA ALA A 28 -7.77 -13.76 -15.19
C ALA A 28 -7.01 -12.69 -16.00
N ASN A 29 -5.70 -12.87 -16.22
CA ASN A 29 -4.92 -12.01 -17.10
C ASN A 29 -5.36 -12.14 -18.57
N MET A 30 -5.72 -13.35 -19.05
CA MET A 30 -6.29 -13.53 -20.39
C MET A 30 -7.67 -12.87 -20.53
N GLN A 31 -8.54 -12.96 -19.53
CA GLN A 31 -9.84 -12.28 -19.55
C GLN A 31 -9.69 -10.76 -19.50
N LEU A 32 -8.79 -10.24 -18.67
CA LEU A 32 -8.46 -8.81 -18.60
C LEU A 32 -7.86 -8.32 -19.94
N ASN A 33 -6.93 -9.08 -20.52
CA ASN A 33 -6.34 -8.77 -21.82
C ASN A 33 -7.38 -8.85 -22.95
N ASN A 34 -8.30 -9.82 -22.95
CA ASN A 34 -9.39 -9.88 -23.93
C ASN A 34 -10.36 -8.69 -23.80
N HIS A 35 -10.56 -8.19 -22.57
CA HIS A 35 -11.37 -7.00 -22.35
C HIS A 35 -10.66 -5.70 -22.80
N LEU A 36 -9.33 -5.69 -22.82
CA LEU A 36 -8.49 -4.62 -23.36
C LEU A 36 -8.31 -4.73 -24.89
N MET A 37 -8.28 -5.93 -25.45
CA MET A 37 -8.12 -6.19 -26.90
C MET A 37 -9.31 -5.69 -27.74
N LEU A 38 -10.48 -5.45 -27.13
CA LEU A 38 -11.61 -4.79 -27.78
C LEU A 38 -11.38 -3.28 -28.03
N ASN A 39 -10.36 -2.70 -27.39
CA ASN A 39 -9.84 -1.35 -27.64
C ASN A 39 -8.30 -1.43 -27.84
N GLY A 40 -7.85 -1.87 -29.01
CA GLY A 40 -6.41 -2.10 -29.31
C GLY A 40 -5.50 -0.89 -29.01
N THR A 41 -4.19 -1.07 -28.76
CA THR A 41 -3.26 -1.96 -29.48
C THR A 41 -2.27 -2.74 -28.61
N VAL A 42 -1.65 -3.77 -29.20
CA VAL A 42 -0.76 -4.74 -28.53
C VAL A 42 0.69 -4.26 -28.47
N GLY A 43 1.30 -4.35 -27.28
CA GLY A 43 2.75 -4.36 -27.09
C GLY A 43 3.14 -5.49 -26.12
N THR A 44 3.76 -6.55 -26.65
CA THR A 44 4.22 -7.70 -25.85
C THR A 44 5.47 -7.35 -25.04
N ILE A 45 5.41 -7.57 -23.71
CA ILE A 45 6.59 -7.49 -22.84
C ILE A 45 6.70 -8.79 -22.03
N THR A 46 7.85 -9.45 -22.17
CA THR A 46 8.21 -10.67 -21.44
C THR A 46 8.51 -10.38 -19.98
N SER A 47 8.11 -11.28 -19.10
CA SER A 47 8.28 -11.15 -17.65
C SER A 47 9.69 -11.53 -17.20
N HIS A 48 10.50 -10.54 -16.83
CA HIS A 48 11.54 -10.65 -15.79
C HIS A 48 11.98 -9.22 -15.40
N ASN A 49 11.57 -8.75 -14.22
CA ASN A 49 12.17 -7.58 -13.55
C ASN A 49 11.79 -7.55 -12.06
N PRO A 50 12.68 -7.11 -11.16
CA PRO A 50 12.43 -6.96 -9.73
C PRO A 50 11.51 -5.75 -9.43
N PRO A 51 11.08 -5.53 -8.17
CA PRO A 51 10.23 -4.40 -7.80
C PRO A 51 10.87 -3.07 -8.23
N ARG A 52 10.13 -2.25 -9.00
CA ARG A 52 10.60 -0.92 -9.38
C ARG A 52 10.57 0.01 -8.16
N THR A 53 11.74 0.24 -7.58
CA THR A 53 11.95 1.31 -6.61
C THR A 53 11.76 2.66 -7.30
N PHE A 54 10.60 3.31 -7.10
CA PHE A 54 10.36 4.67 -7.60
C PHE A 54 10.99 5.70 -6.65
N SER A 55 12.26 6.01 -6.92
CA SER A 55 12.89 7.27 -6.50
C SER A 55 13.12 8.15 -7.72
N ASP A 56 12.94 9.46 -7.54
CA ASP A 56 13.32 10.54 -8.45
C ASP A 56 12.57 10.65 -9.79
N ASN A 57 11.51 11.46 -9.81
CA ASN A 57 11.51 12.76 -10.51
C ASN A 57 10.11 13.41 -10.51
N PHE A 58 9.73 14.08 -9.42
CA PHE A 58 8.74 15.16 -9.49
C PHE A 58 9.08 16.27 -8.49
N SER A 59 9.39 17.44 -9.04
CA SER A 59 9.47 18.71 -8.31
C SER A 59 8.05 19.27 -8.21
N ASP A 60 7.40 19.10 -7.07
CA ASP A 60 6.07 19.69 -6.84
C ASP A 60 6.18 21.21 -6.64
N THR A 61 6.24 21.94 -7.76
CA THR A 61 6.05 23.38 -7.80
C THR A 61 4.59 23.68 -7.46
N LEU A 62 4.34 24.14 -6.24
CA LEU A 62 3.03 24.60 -5.78
C LEU A 62 2.60 25.85 -6.57
N ILE A 63 1.85 25.66 -7.66
CA ILE A 63 1.19 26.78 -8.35
C ILE A 63 -0.03 27.19 -7.53
N MET A 64 0.10 28.31 -6.81
CA MET A 64 -1.03 29.04 -6.26
C MET A 64 -1.61 29.95 -7.35
N ASN A 65 -2.86 29.72 -7.73
CA ASN A 65 -3.61 30.68 -8.55
C ASN A 65 -4.23 31.75 -7.64
N SER A 66 -3.65 32.94 -7.67
CA SER A 66 -4.27 34.18 -7.20
C SER A 66 -4.09 35.21 -8.32
N GLY A 67 -5.19 35.74 -8.86
CA GLY A 67 -5.13 36.73 -9.94
C GLY A 67 -4.57 38.07 -9.44
N ASP A 68 -3.73 38.73 -10.24
CA ASP A 68 -4.11 39.95 -10.97
C ASP A 68 -2.90 40.74 -11.53
N ILE A 69 -3.00 41.03 -12.83
CA ILE A 69 -2.64 42.29 -13.51
C ILE A 69 -1.15 42.68 -13.74
N SER A 70 -0.87 42.89 -15.05
CA SER A 70 0.10 43.82 -15.69
C SER A 70 1.57 43.44 -15.99
N ALA A 71 1.78 43.12 -17.29
CA ALA A 71 2.59 43.88 -18.27
C ALA A 71 4.15 43.87 -18.27
N SER A 72 4.70 43.55 -19.46
CA SER A 72 5.96 44.02 -20.09
C SER A 72 7.32 43.72 -19.40
N SER A 73 8.43 43.42 -20.09
CA SER A 73 8.71 43.19 -21.53
C SER A 73 10.18 42.73 -21.70
N SER A 74 10.52 41.96 -22.75
CA SER A 74 11.80 41.91 -23.52
C SER A 74 13.17 41.97 -22.79
N SER A 75 14.24 41.24 -23.17
CA SER A 75 14.50 40.28 -24.26
C SER A 75 15.97 39.81 -24.23
N ASN A 76 16.27 38.63 -24.79
CA ASN A 76 17.59 38.19 -25.34
C ASN A 76 18.79 38.03 -24.36
N SER A 77 19.80 37.20 -24.62
CA SER A 77 19.92 35.90 -25.34
C SER A 77 21.33 35.33 -25.09
N ILE A 78 21.50 34.00 -25.22
CA ILE A 78 22.56 33.26 -25.96
C ILE A 78 22.72 31.83 -25.41
N SER A 79 23.03 30.90 -26.32
CA SER A 79 22.85 29.45 -26.22
C SER A 79 24.12 28.65 -25.90
N SER A 80 23.95 27.39 -25.49
CA SER A 80 24.68 26.25 -26.10
C SER A 80 24.04 24.88 -25.78
N ASN A 81 23.73 24.16 -26.88
CA ASN A 81 23.61 22.71 -27.13
C ASN A 81 23.83 21.71 -25.97
N SER A 82 23.12 20.57 -25.85
CA SER A 82 22.14 19.90 -26.73
C SER A 82 21.07 19.13 -25.88
N ASP A 83 20.16 18.24 -26.33
CA ASP A 83 20.02 17.52 -27.61
C ASP A 83 18.54 17.08 -27.93
N SER A 84 18.37 16.44 -29.09
CA SER A 84 17.24 15.64 -29.60
C SER A 84 15.88 15.70 -28.86
N PHE A 85 14.98 16.55 -29.36
CA PHE A 85 13.54 16.50 -29.11
C PHE A 85 12.82 15.59 -30.12
N VAL A 86 11.77 14.88 -29.68
CA VAL A 86 10.65 14.46 -30.54
C VAL A 86 9.45 15.31 -30.12
N ASN A 87 8.89 16.07 -31.06
CA ASN A 87 8.07 17.25 -30.76
C ASN A 87 6.58 16.92 -30.61
N PHE A 88 5.91 17.51 -29.61
CA PHE A 88 4.54 17.20 -29.21
C PHE A 88 3.57 18.32 -29.62
N THR A 89 3.45 18.59 -30.92
CA THR A 89 2.75 19.78 -31.46
C THR A 89 1.90 19.54 -32.72
N THR A 90 1.45 18.30 -32.96
CA THR A 90 0.61 17.94 -34.14
C THR A 90 -0.74 17.31 -33.78
N TYR A 91 -1.34 17.70 -32.64
CA TYR A 91 -2.71 17.26 -32.27
C TYR A 91 -3.58 18.37 -31.66
N LEU A 92 -3.30 19.64 -31.95
CA LEU A 92 -4.13 20.79 -31.52
C LEU A 92 -4.44 21.81 -32.63
N ASP A 93 -4.11 21.50 -33.89
CA ASP A 93 -4.41 22.38 -35.05
C ASP A 93 -5.68 21.98 -35.84
N ASP A 94 -6.32 20.84 -35.52
CA ASP A 94 -7.54 20.37 -36.22
C ASP A 94 -8.86 20.99 -35.71
N ILE A 95 -8.81 22.01 -34.84
CA ILE A 95 -9.99 22.81 -34.46
C ILE A 95 -9.69 24.32 -34.60
N GLN A 96 -9.41 24.76 -35.83
CA GLN A 96 -9.72 26.12 -36.31
C GLN A 96 -9.55 26.24 -37.83
N ASN A 97 -10.62 25.99 -38.61
CA ASN A 97 -10.94 26.72 -39.87
C ASN A 97 -12.17 26.15 -40.61
N ILE A 98 -13.39 26.48 -40.16
CA ILE A 98 -14.44 26.95 -41.09
C ILE A 98 -15.06 28.19 -40.45
N ASN A 99 -14.88 29.33 -41.10
CA ASN A 99 -15.39 30.63 -40.67
C ASN A 99 -16.60 31.03 -41.52
N ASN A 100 -17.38 31.99 -41.01
CA ASN A 100 -18.42 32.78 -41.70
C ASN A 100 -19.74 32.08 -42.07
N ASN A 101 -20.82 32.42 -41.35
CA ASN A 101 -21.63 33.58 -41.80
C ASN A 101 -22.54 34.16 -40.71
N ASN A 102 -23.02 35.38 -40.97
CA ASN A 102 -23.54 36.37 -40.02
C ASN A 102 -25.06 36.40 -39.86
N TYR A 103 -25.53 36.85 -38.68
CA TYR A 103 -26.81 37.58 -38.41
C TYR A 103 -28.14 36.82 -38.79
N SER A 104 -29.30 37.00 -38.16
CA SER A 104 -29.78 37.88 -37.07
C SER A 104 -31.22 37.48 -36.68
N GLY A 105 -31.66 37.83 -35.46
CA GLY A 105 -33.07 38.21 -35.21
C GLY A 105 -34.03 37.22 -34.52
N SER A 106 -34.55 37.68 -33.37
CA SER A 106 -35.98 37.64 -32.99
C SER A 106 -36.72 36.32 -32.70
N SER A 107 -36.96 36.08 -31.40
CA SER A 107 -38.26 35.84 -30.73
C SER A 107 -39.44 35.17 -31.48
N VAL A 108 -40.10 34.19 -30.83
CA VAL A 108 -41.56 34.15 -30.44
C VAL A 108 -42.09 32.71 -30.21
N THR A 109 -42.73 32.52 -29.04
CA THR A 109 -43.70 31.48 -28.56
C THR A 109 -43.58 29.97 -28.84
N ALA A 110 -44.11 29.21 -27.88
CA ALA A 110 -44.16 27.75 -27.82
C ALA A 110 -45.18 27.09 -28.77
N HIS A 111 -44.96 25.81 -29.09
CA HIS A 111 -46.03 24.82 -29.21
C HIS A 111 -45.59 23.45 -28.69
N SER A 112 -46.58 22.69 -28.22
CA SER A 112 -46.49 21.38 -27.58
C SER A 112 -46.37 20.21 -28.57
N THR A 113 -45.51 19.23 -28.26
CA THR A 113 -45.65 17.82 -28.67
C THR A 113 -45.01 16.90 -27.63
N GLU A 114 -45.50 15.65 -27.56
CA GLU A 114 -45.22 14.66 -26.49
C GLU A 114 -43.84 13.98 -26.57
N PRO A 115 -43.33 13.39 -25.48
CA PRO A 115 -42.05 12.70 -25.47
C PRO A 115 -42.13 11.29 -26.07
N ASN A 116 -41.29 10.99 -27.07
CA ASN A 116 -41.10 9.62 -27.56
C ASN A 116 -40.39 8.75 -26.51
N ILE A 117 -41.10 7.76 -25.99
CA ILE A 117 -40.55 6.74 -25.08
C ILE A 117 -39.67 5.78 -25.88
N ILE A 118 -38.36 5.81 -25.66
CA ILE A 118 -37.45 4.79 -26.20
C ILE A 118 -37.56 3.53 -25.32
N ILE A 119 -38.28 2.53 -25.82
CA ILE A 119 -38.33 1.20 -25.21
C ILE A 119 -37.00 0.49 -25.50
N VAL A 120 -36.13 0.43 -24.49
CA VAL A 120 -34.94 -0.44 -24.52
C VAL A 120 -35.40 -1.88 -24.28
N PRO A 121 -35.09 -2.85 -25.18
CA PRO A 121 -35.49 -4.24 -24.99
C PRO A 121 -34.72 -4.90 -23.83
N PRO A 122 -35.33 -5.86 -23.11
CA PRO A 122 -34.66 -6.55 -22.01
C PRO A 122 -33.54 -7.45 -22.54
N VAL A 123 -32.34 -7.29 -21.96
CA VAL A 123 -31.20 -8.18 -22.22
C VAL A 123 -31.53 -9.59 -21.75
N LYS A 124 -31.52 -10.56 -22.68
CA LYS A 124 -31.79 -11.98 -22.39
C LYS A 124 -30.65 -12.62 -21.61
N THR A 125 -30.89 -12.88 -20.32
CA THR A 125 -30.00 -13.66 -19.44
C THR A 125 -30.17 -15.17 -19.62
N THR A 126 -29.79 -15.73 -20.79
CA THR A 126 -29.78 -17.20 -21.03
C THR A 126 -28.81 -17.62 -22.14
N SER A 127 -27.70 -18.29 -21.79
CA SER A 127 -26.94 -19.14 -22.74
C SER A 127 -26.06 -20.20 -22.07
N GLU A 128 -25.39 -19.91 -20.94
CA GLU A 128 -24.40 -20.84 -20.35
C GLU A 128 -25.03 -22.08 -19.70
N ASN A 129 -26.10 -21.92 -18.90
CA ASN A 129 -26.76 -23.05 -18.23
C ASN A 129 -27.40 -24.06 -19.21
N THR A 130 -27.76 -23.62 -20.42
CA THR A 130 -28.40 -24.49 -21.42
C THR A 130 -27.38 -25.45 -22.04
N TYR A 131 -26.14 -25.00 -22.28
CA TYR A 131 -25.10 -25.85 -22.90
C TYR A 131 -24.62 -26.97 -21.95
N GLN A 132 -24.41 -26.65 -20.66
CA GLN A 132 -24.07 -27.68 -19.67
C GLN A 132 -25.18 -28.74 -19.56
N ASN A 133 -26.44 -28.32 -19.39
CA ASN A 133 -27.53 -29.26 -19.17
C ASN A 133 -27.89 -30.08 -20.42
N SER A 134 -27.84 -29.50 -21.62
CA SER A 134 -28.22 -30.19 -22.86
C SER A 134 -27.17 -31.17 -23.40
N VAL A 135 -25.89 -31.01 -23.05
CA VAL A 135 -24.79 -31.84 -23.59
C VAL A 135 -24.16 -32.75 -22.53
N ILE A 136 -23.91 -32.24 -21.33
CA ILE A 136 -23.14 -32.97 -20.31
C ILE A 136 -23.99 -34.08 -19.66
N ILE A 137 -25.26 -33.80 -19.36
CA ILE A 137 -26.19 -34.77 -18.75
C ILE A 137 -26.39 -36.01 -19.62
N PRO A 138 -26.73 -35.92 -20.93
CA PRO A 138 -26.88 -37.12 -21.76
C PRO A 138 -25.57 -37.89 -21.95
N LEU A 139 -24.41 -37.22 -22.01
CA LEU A 139 -23.11 -37.90 -22.07
C LEU A 139 -22.84 -38.73 -20.79
N TYR A 140 -23.09 -38.18 -19.60
CA TYR A 140 -22.98 -38.96 -18.36
C TYR A 140 -24.00 -40.09 -18.27
N ALA A 141 -25.23 -39.91 -18.79
CA ALA A 141 -26.22 -40.98 -18.85
C ALA A 141 -25.78 -42.14 -19.76
N VAL A 142 -25.14 -41.85 -20.90
CA VAL A 142 -24.54 -42.87 -21.78
C VAL A 142 -23.39 -43.60 -21.09
N ILE A 143 -22.46 -42.87 -20.43
CA ILE A 143 -21.35 -43.48 -19.68
C ILE A 143 -21.90 -44.39 -18.58
N PHE A 144 -22.88 -43.93 -17.80
CA PHE A 144 -23.54 -44.72 -16.77
C PHE A 144 -24.20 -45.99 -17.33
N GLY A 145 -24.92 -45.89 -18.46
CA GLY A 145 -25.51 -47.02 -19.15
C GLY A 145 -24.47 -48.06 -19.59
N CYS A 146 -23.36 -47.61 -20.19
CA CYS A 146 -22.23 -48.47 -20.56
C CYS A 146 -21.60 -49.16 -19.33
N CYS A 147 -21.46 -48.47 -18.21
CA CYS A 147 -20.97 -49.07 -16.95
C CYS A 147 -21.95 -50.11 -16.40
N VAL A 148 -23.26 -49.87 -16.42
CA VAL A 148 -24.28 -50.84 -15.96
C VAL A 148 -24.26 -52.10 -16.85
N ILE A 149 -24.23 -51.94 -18.17
CA ILE A 149 -24.14 -53.06 -19.12
C ILE A 149 -22.83 -53.83 -18.94
N GLY A 150 -21.70 -53.14 -18.81
CA GLY A 150 -20.40 -53.77 -18.55
C GLY A 150 -20.39 -54.61 -17.26
N ASN A 151 -20.93 -54.07 -16.17
CA ASN A 151 -21.03 -54.78 -14.90
C ASN A 151 -21.99 -55.99 -14.99
N LEU A 152 -23.11 -55.88 -15.72
CA LEU A 152 -24.02 -57.02 -15.97
C LEU A 152 -23.33 -58.14 -16.77
N LEU A 153 -22.56 -57.80 -17.81
CA LEU A 153 -21.80 -58.78 -18.60
C LEU A 153 -20.69 -59.46 -17.77
N VAL A 154 -20.03 -58.72 -16.87
CA VAL A 154 -19.07 -59.30 -15.91
C VAL A 154 -19.77 -60.25 -14.93
N ILE A 155 -20.94 -59.88 -14.38
CA ILE A 155 -21.71 -60.76 -13.48
C ILE A 155 -22.15 -62.04 -14.20
N LEU A 156 -22.64 -61.94 -15.45
CA LEU A 156 -23.05 -63.09 -16.26
C LEU A 156 -21.87 -64.03 -16.57
N THR A 157 -20.72 -63.49 -16.97
CA THR A 157 -19.52 -64.31 -17.25
C THR A 157 -18.95 -64.97 -15.98
N LEU A 158 -19.01 -64.29 -14.83
CA LEU A 158 -18.65 -64.88 -13.53
C LEU A 158 -19.63 -65.96 -13.07
N ALA A 159 -20.93 -65.79 -13.30
CA ALA A 159 -21.96 -66.79 -12.98
C ALA A 159 -21.81 -68.07 -13.82
N GLN A 160 -21.41 -67.93 -15.09
CA GLN A 160 -21.13 -69.06 -15.99
C GLN A 160 -19.79 -69.76 -15.68
N ASN A 161 -18.73 -69.02 -15.33
CA ASN A 161 -17.38 -69.57 -15.13
C ASN A 161 -16.91 -69.57 -13.67
N LYS A 162 -17.47 -70.47 -12.84
CA LYS A 162 -17.15 -70.65 -11.40
C LYS A 162 -15.68 -70.96 -11.05
N ARG A 163 -14.75 -71.09 -12.02
CA ARG A 163 -13.33 -71.44 -11.79
C ARG A 163 -12.35 -70.25 -11.90
N MET A 164 -12.79 -69.05 -12.30
CA MET A 164 -11.89 -67.91 -12.57
C MET A 164 -11.59 -67.02 -11.36
N ARG A 165 -10.91 -67.55 -10.32
CA ARG A 165 -10.48 -66.75 -9.15
C ARG A 165 -9.57 -65.57 -9.53
N THR A 166 -8.72 -65.73 -10.55
CA THR A 166 -7.74 -64.70 -10.95
C THR A 166 -8.41 -63.47 -11.58
N VAL A 167 -9.42 -63.67 -12.42
CA VAL A 167 -10.16 -62.56 -13.08
C VAL A 167 -11.00 -61.80 -12.06
N THR A 168 -11.62 -62.49 -11.10
CA THR A 168 -12.36 -61.86 -9.99
C THR A 168 -11.45 -60.94 -9.17
N ASN A 169 -10.22 -61.35 -8.87
CA ASN A 169 -9.27 -60.52 -8.11
C ASN A 169 -8.83 -59.27 -8.89
N VAL A 170 -8.63 -59.37 -10.20
CA VAL A 170 -8.31 -58.21 -11.07
C VAL A 170 -9.50 -57.24 -11.14
N TYR A 171 -10.72 -57.74 -11.22
CA TYR A 171 -11.93 -56.91 -11.21
C TYR A 171 -12.11 -56.17 -9.87
N LEU A 172 -11.89 -56.85 -8.73
CA LEU A 172 -11.94 -56.22 -7.41
C LEU A 172 -10.84 -55.16 -7.23
N LEU A 173 -9.63 -55.39 -7.73
CA LEU A 173 -8.55 -54.41 -7.72
C LEU A 173 -8.91 -53.16 -8.54
N ASN A 174 -9.47 -53.34 -9.74
CA ASN A 174 -9.92 -52.24 -10.58
C ASN A 174 -11.06 -51.43 -9.91
N LEU A 175 -12.01 -52.08 -9.22
CA LEU A 175 -13.04 -51.39 -8.45
C LEU A 175 -12.47 -50.54 -7.30
N VAL A 176 -11.43 -51.02 -6.62
CA VAL A 176 -10.75 -50.25 -5.56
C VAL A 176 -10.05 -49.02 -6.15
N ILE A 177 -9.30 -49.18 -7.24
CA ILE A 177 -8.61 -48.08 -7.93
C ILE A 177 -9.61 -47.04 -8.46
N ILE A 178 -10.73 -47.48 -9.05
CA ILE A 178 -11.81 -46.59 -9.50
C ILE A 178 -12.42 -45.82 -8.32
N ARG A 179 -12.66 -46.47 -7.18
CA ARG A 179 -13.19 -45.82 -5.98
C ARG A 179 -12.22 -44.78 -5.40
N GLU A 180 -10.92 -45.09 -5.40
CA GLU A 180 -9.86 -44.16 -4.97
C GLU A 180 -9.79 -42.94 -5.92
N LYS A 181 -9.80 -43.16 -7.24
CA LYS A 181 -9.86 -42.10 -8.24
C LYS A 181 -11.12 -41.24 -8.18
N ILE A 182 -12.29 -41.85 -7.91
CA ILE A 182 -13.55 -41.11 -7.71
C ILE A 182 -13.47 -40.25 -6.44
N ASN A 183 -12.87 -40.74 -5.35
CA ASN A 183 -12.66 -39.93 -4.14
C ASN A 183 -11.68 -38.78 -4.39
N GLU A 184 -10.61 -39.00 -5.16
CA GLU A 184 -9.65 -37.96 -5.56
C GLU A 184 -10.34 -36.86 -6.40
N VAL A 185 -11.14 -37.23 -7.39
CA VAL A 185 -11.96 -36.30 -8.19
C VAL A 185 -13.03 -35.61 -7.34
N HIS A 186 -13.66 -36.31 -6.40
CA HIS A 186 -14.66 -35.72 -5.51
C HIS A 186 -14.04 -34.73 -4.50
N LEU A 187 -12.81 -34.99 -4.04
CA LEU A 187 -12.05 -34.04 -3.21
C LEU A 187 -11.67 -32.78 -3.99
N LEU A 188 -11.19 -32.93 -5.23
CA LEU A 188 -10.91 -31.79 -6.13
C LEU A 188 -12.19 -30.98 -6.41
N TYR A 189 -13.28 -31.65 -6.80
CA TYR A 189 -14.56 -31.00 -7.07
C TYR A 189 -15.17 -30.34 -5.81
N LYS A 190 -14.96 -30.93 -4.63
CA LYS A 190 -15.36 -30.33 -3.35
C LYS A 190 -14.50 -29.10 -3.04
N SER A 191 -13.18 -29.13 -3.23
CA SER A 191 -12.34 -27.95 -3.05
C SER A 191 -12.68 -26.84 -4.05
N ASP A 192 -13.01 -27.19 -5.29
CA ASP A 192 -13.42 -26.22 -6.31
C ASP A 192 -14.79 -25.61 -6.00
N ILE A 193 -15.76 -26.40 -5.52
CA ILE A 193 -17.04 -25.86 -5.03
C ILE A 193 -16.82 -25.01 -3.78
N GLU A 194 -15.99 -25.42 -2.82
CA GLU A 194 -15.72 -24.65 -1.60
C GLU A 194 -15.00 -23.34 -1.92
N LEU A 195 -14.06 -23.35 -2.87
CA LEU A 195 -13.41 -22.15 -3.42
C LEU A 195 -14.40 -21.27 -4.19
N LEU A 196 -15.25 -21.84 -5.06
CA LEU A 196 -16.28 -21.10 -5.81
C LEU A 196 -17.38 -20.54 -4.91
N THR A 197 -17.70 -21.21 -3.81
CA THR A 197 -18.63 -20.74 -2.78
C THR A 197 -17.97 -19.64 -1.95
N GLN A 198 -16.69 -19.76 -1.58
CA GLN A 198 -15.91 -18.69 -0.95
C GLN A 198 -15.73 -17.48 -1.89
N LEU A 199 -15.55 -17.68 -3.19
CA LEU A 199 -15.48 -16.63 -4.21
C LEU A 199 -16.84 -15.97 -4.46
N LYS A 200 -17.94 -16.74 -4.50
CA LYS A 200 -19.30 -16.17 -4.50
C LYS A 200 -19.57 -15.39 -3.21
N TRP A 201 -19.11 -15.89 -2.07
CA TRP A 201 -19.22 -15.22 -0.78
C TRP A 201 -18.36 -13.94 -0.72
N LEU A 202 -17.16 -13.92 -1.32
CA LEU A 202 -16.34 -12.71 -1.53
C LEU A 202 -17.04 -11.69 -2.43
N LEU A 203 -17.72 -12.13 -3.49
CA LEU A 203 -18.51 -11.28 -4.38
C LEU A 203 -19.82 -10.79 -3.75
N GLN A 204 -20.31 -11.46 -2.70
CA GLN A 204 -21.52 -11.13 -1.95
C GLN A 204 -21.25 -10.47 -0.58
N LEU A 205 -19.99 -10.43 -0.14
CA LEU A 205 -19.58 -9.83 1.12
C LEU A 205 -19.74 -8.31 1.09
N GLN A 206 -20.11 -7.77 2.24
CA GLN A 206 -20.43 -6.36 2.51
C GLN A 206 -21.69 -5.85 1.77
N PRO A 207 -22.77 -5.48 2.47
CA PRO A 207 -23.86 -4.73 1.85
C PRO A 207 -23.38 -3.41 1.22
N ASP A 208 -22.28 -2.83 1.71
CA ASP A 208 -21.67 -1.60 1.20
C ASP A 208 -20.86 -1.78 -0.10
N ILE A 209 -20.31 -2.97 -0.37
CA ILE A 209 -19.62 -3.28 -1.64
C ILE A 209 -20.58 -3.23 -2.84
N LYS A 210 -21.90 -3.20 -2.62
CA LYS A 210 -22.89 -2.90 -3.67
C LYS A 210 -22.62 -1.57 -4.38
N SER A 211 -22.07 -0.58 -3.67
CA SER A 211 -21.74 0.75 -4.22
C SER A 211 -20.38 0.84 -4.91
N VAL A 212 -19.55 -0.21 -4.82
CA VAL A 212 -18.24 -0.29 -5.50
C VAL A 212 -18.44 -0.76 -6.95
N SER A 213 -17.73 -0.14 -7.90
CA SER A 213 -17.78 -0.53 -9.31
C SER A 213 -17.21 -1.94 -9.56
N ALA A 214 -17.56 -2.57 -10.69
CA ALA A 214 -17.02 -3.89 -11.04
C ALA A 214 -15.48 -3.93 -11.07
N ALA A 215 -14.84 -2.86 -11.58
CA ALA A 215 -13.39 -2.70 -11.55
C ALA A 215 -12.83 -2.59 -10.12
N GLY A 216 -13.50 -1.84 -9.23
CA GLY A 216 -13.12 -1.78 -7.82
C GLY A 216 -13.21 -3.14 -7.12
N LYS A 217 -14.23 -3.95 -7.43
CA LYS A 217 -14.37 -5.30 -6.89
C LYS A 217 -13.26 -6.24 -7.35
N SER A 218 -12.85 -6.20 -8.62
CA SER A 218 -11.76 -7.05 -9.10
C SER A 218 -10.41 -6.65 -8.49
N ILE A 219 -10.16 -5.35 -8.30
CA ILE A 219 -8.96 -4.83 -7.61
C ILE A 219 -8.93 -5.29 -6.15
N ILE A 220 -10.03 -5.16 -5.41
CA ILE A 220 -10.13 -5.61 -4.01
C ILE A 220 -9.93 -7.12 -3.91
N LEU A 221 -10.57 -7.92 -4.77
CA LEU A 221 -10.40 -9.38 -4.78
C LEU A 221 -8.95 -9.79 -5.07
N ARG A 222 -8.33 -9.19 -6.10
CA ARG A 222 -6.92 -9.43 -6.46
C ARG A 222 -5.99 -9.07 -5.31
N GLN A 223 -6.22 -7.93 -4.65
CA GLN A 223 -5.37 -7.50 -3.55
C GLN A 223 -5.56 -8.35 -2.28
N SER A 224 -6.78 -8.80 -1.98
CA SER A 224 -7.03 -9.69 -0.84
C SER A 224 -6.32 -11.03 -1.02
N PHE A 225 -6.31 -11.53 -2.26
CA PHE A 225 -5.54 -12.73 -2.61
C PHE A 225 -4.01 -12.50 -2.47
N ILE A 226 -3.49 -11.34 -2.89
CA ILE A 226 -2.08 -10.97 -2.66
C ILE A 226 -1.77 -10.89 -1.15
N ASN A 227 -2.64 -10.28 -0.34
CA ASN A 227 -2.46 -10.19 1.10
C ASN A 227 -2.31 -11.58 1.74
N ALA A 228 -3.14 -12.55 1.34
CA ALA A 228 -3.03 -13.93 1.82
C ALA A 228 -1.72 -14.63 1.42
N LEU A 229 -1.22 -14.39 0.19
CA LEU A 229 0.07 -14.91 -0.27
C LEU A 229 1.25 -14.29 0.51
N GLU A 230 1.32 -12.97 0.61
CA GLU A 230 2.42 -12.25 1.25
C GLU A 230 2.59 -12.62 2.74
N THR A 231 1.46 -12.86 3.41
CA THR A 231 1.40 -13.20 4.84
C THR A 231 1.42 -14.70 5.11
N GLY A 232 1.25 -15.55 4.08
CA GLY A 232 1.08 -17.00 4.23
C GLY A 232 -0.19 -17.42 4.99
N ASN A 233 -1.23 -16.58 5.03
CA ASN A 233 -2.46 -16.85 5.79
C ASN A 233 -3.70 -16.69 4.90
N SER A 234 -4.38 -17.80 4.62
CA SER A 234 -5.57 -17.84 3.77
C SER A 234 -6.74 -17.02 4.30
N SER A 235 -6.84 -16.75 5.62
CA SER A 235 -7.94 -15.92 6.15
C SER A 235 -7.87 -14.46 5.70
N HIS A 236 -6.69 -13.97 5.27
CA HIS A 236 -6.52 -12.59 4.78
C HIS A 236 -7.04 -12.37 3.35
N ILE A 237 -7.67 -13.39 2.73
CA ILE A 237 -8.54 -13.21 1.56
C ILE A 237 -9.82 -12.44 1.93
N PHE A 238 -10.22 -12.43 3.20
CA PHE A 238 -11.43 -11.73 3.66
C PHE A 238 -11.10 -10.39 4.34
N PRO A 239 -12.07 -9.45 4.45
CA PRO A 239 -11.91 -8.23 5.23
C PRO A 239 -11.51 -8.52 6.68
N ILE A 240 -10.50 -7.82 7.19
CA ILE A 240 -9.90 -8.10 8.50
C ILE A 240 -10.72 -7.42 9.60
N PRO A 241 -11.13 -8.12 10.67
CA PRO A 241 -11.79 -7.52 11.83
C PRO A 241 -10.98 -6.38 12.47
N MET A 242 -11.67 -5.36 13.00
CA MET A 242 -11.06 -4.11 13.50
C MET A 242 -9.98 -4.35 14.57
N ASN A 243 -10.27 -5.29 15.47
CA ASN A 243 -9.47 -5.72 16.62
C ASN A 243 -8.29 -6.65 16.24
N GLU A 244 -8.35 -7.30 15.08
CA GLU A 244 -7.28 -8.19 14.60
C GLU A 244 -6.16 -7.42 13.89
N ARG A 245 -6.50 -6.28 13.26
CA ARG A 245 -5.54 -5.41 12.56
C ARG A 245 -4.43 -4.92 13.50
N LYS A 246 -3.19 -5.01 13.05
CA LYS A 246 -2.01 -4.46 13.75
C LYS A 246 -1.67 -3.09 13.16
N ARG A 247 -1.59 -2.07 14.02
CA ARG A 247 -1.41 -0.67 13.57
C ARG A 247 -0.13 -0.08 14.13
N THR A 248 0.61 0.65 13.31
CA THR A 248 1.77 1.45 13.74
C THR A 248 1.56 2.91 13.34
N VAL A 249 1.78 3.83 14.28
CA VAL A 249 1.71 5.29 14.03
C VAL A 249 3.04 5.93 14.40
N ILE A 250 3.69 6.57 13.43
CA ILE A 250 5.01 7.20 13.55
C ILE A 250 4.82 8.71 13.68
N PHE A 251 4.99 9.25 14.88
CA PHE A 251 5.09 10.69 15.13
C PHE A 251 6.53 11.16 14.90
N SER A 252 6.68 12.31 14.24
CA SER A 252 7.97 12.87 13.86
C SER A 252 7.83 14.36 13.59
N SER A 253 8.94 15.07 13.46
CA SER A 253 8.99 16.39 12.79
C SER A 253 9.49 16.28 11.35
N TRP A 254 9.38 17.35 10.55
CA TRP A 254 9.99 17.39 9.21
C TRP A 254 11.51 17.26 9.27
N ARG A 255 12.04 16.45 8.34
CA ARG A 255 13.46 16.16 8.12
C ARG A 255 14.13 15.27 9.18
N SER A 256 13.34 14.62 10.02
CA SER A 256 13.85 13.71 11.09
C SER A 256 14.02 12.25 10.67
N GLY A 257 13.83 11.92 9.39
CA GLY A 257 14.07 10.57 8.85
C GLY A 257 12.86 9.63 8.86
N SER A 258 11.65 10.14 9.10
CA SER A 258 10.44 9.31 9.27
C SER A 258 9.95 8.63 8.00
N THR A 259 10.43 9.03 6.81
CA THR A 259 10.23 8.25 5.59
C THR A 259 10.96 6.90 5.66
N PHE A 260 12.17 6.84 6.24
CA PHE A 260 12.91 5.58 6.35
C PHE A 260 12.22 4.57 7.28
N ILE A 261 11.79 5.01 8.47
CA ILE A 261 10.94 4.17 9.34
C ILE A 261 9.62 3.84 8.63
N GLY A 262 9.00 4.81 7.98
CA GLY A 262 7.78 4.62 7.19
C GLY A 262 7.92 3.46 6.20
N ASP A 263 9.02 3.41 5.46
CA ASP A 263 9.31 2.41 4.44
C ASP A 263 9.66 1.03 5.04
N ILE A 264 10.38 0.97 6.18
CA ILE A 264 10.60 -0.27 6.96
C ILE A 264 9.26 -0.95 7.31
N PHE A 265 8.25 -0.17 7.72
CA PHE A 265 6.91 -0.71 7.97
C PHE A 265 6.08 -0.90 6.69
N ASN A 266 6.36 -0.15 5.62
CA ASN A 266 5.64 -0.24 4.34
C ASN A 266 5.90 -1.54 3.59
N ILE A 267 7.09 -2.14 3.77
CA ILE A 267 7.42 -3.45 3.19
C ILE A 267 6.87 -4.65 3.98
N LEU A 268 6.19 -4.43 5.11
CA LEU A 268 5.58 -5.52 5.86
C LEU A 268 4.41 -6.15 5.06
N PRO A 269 4.23 -7.48 5.13
CA PRO A 269 3.19 -8.19 4.38
C PRO A 269 1.79 -7.66 4.65
N GLY A 270 1.02 -7.40 3.59
CA GLY A 270 -0.35 -6.89 3.69
C GLY A 270 -0.43 -5.62 4.55
N ASN A 271 0.41 -4.62 4.27
CA ASN A 271 0.42 -3.34 4.98
C ASN A 271 -0.25 -2.22 4.19
N TYR A 272 -1.30 -1.62 4.74
CA TYR A 272 -1.87 -0.39 4.21
C TYR A 272 -1.21 0.85 4.83
N TYR A 273 -0.48 1.63 4.03
CA TYR A 273 0.21 2.84 4.49
C TYR A 273 -0.64 4.11 4.28
N HIS A 274 -0.85 4.85 5.37
CA HIS A 274 -1.42 6.19 5.39
C HIS A 274 -0.28 7.23 5.38
N TYR A 275 0.06 7.73 4.19
CA TYR A 275 1.13 8.72 4.03
C TYR A 275 0.65 10.13 4.37
N GLU A 276 1.17 10.68 5.48
CA GLU A 276 0.97 12.07 5.92
C GLU A 276 -0.48 12.59 5.81
N PRO A 277 -1.45 12.02 6.56
CA PRO A 277 -2.86 12.42 6.58
C PRO A 277 -3.15 13.94 6.48
N PHE A 278 -2.39 14.74 7.23
CA PHE A 278 -2.53 16.20 7.30
C PHE A 278 -1.77 16.97 6.20
N ASN A 279 -1.28 16.33 5.14
CA ASN A 279 -0.50 16.95 4.06
C ASN A 279 -1.20 18.17 3.40
N TYR A 280 -2.53 18.19 3.34
CA TYR A 280 -3.33 19.35 2.91
C TYR A 280 -3.15 20.62 3.77
N ARG A 281 -2.44 20.56 4.91
CA ARG A 281 -2.06 21.71 5.75
C ARG A 281 -0.69 22.31 5.38
N SER A 282 -0.04 21.86 4.30
CA SER A 282 1.30 22.31 3.88
C SER A 282 2.36 22.07 4.96
N VAL A 283 3.12 23.08 5.41
CA VAL A 283 4.16 22.98 6.46
C VAL A 283 3.68 23.43 7.85
N ARG A 284 2.37 23.47 8.09
CA ARG A 284 1.80 23.82 9.40
C ARG A 284 1.68 22.59 10.31
N GLN A 285 2.05 22.73 11.58
CA GLN A 285 1.68 21.77 12.62
C GLN A 285 0.17 21.88 12.89
N ILE A 286 -0.39 20.86 13.53
CA ILE A 286 -1.78 20.80 13.94
C ILE A 286 -1.89 20.66 15.45
N GLU A 287 -2.90 21.32 16.03
CA GLU A 287 -3.20 21.21 17.44
C GLU A 287 -3.80 19.84 17.78
N THR A 288 -3.63 19.42 19.04
CA THR A 288 -4.29 18.20 19.55
C THR A 288 -5.72 18.54 19.96
N ASP A 289 -6.60 18.64 18.96
CA ASP A 289 -8.03 18.84 19.11
C ASP A 289 -8.83 17.59 18.71
N GLN A 290 -10.10 17.54 19.13
CA GLN A 290 -10.99 16.40 18.86
C GLN A 290 -11.15 16.12 17.35
N THR A 291 -11.17 17.15 16.49
CA THR A 291 -11.31 16.98 15.03
C THR A 291 -10.09 16.30 14.42
N ASN A 292 -8.89 16.62 14.92
CA ASN A 292 -7.64 16.02 14.47
C ASN A 292 -7.43 14.61 15.05
N ILE A 293 -7.85 14.38 16.31
CA ILE A 293 -7.91 13.04 16.90
C ILE A 293 -8.84 12.14 16.08
N ASP A 294 -10.06 12.60 15.82
CA ASP A 294 -11.06 11.86 15.05
C ASP A 294 -10.61 11.64 13.60
N HIS A 295 -9.93 12.59 12.97
CA HIS A 295 -9.36 12.38 11.64
C HIS A 295 -8.39 11.19 11.60
N VAL A 296 -7.48 11.10 12.58
CA VAL A 296 -6.54 9.97 12.68
C VAL A 296 -7.28 8.67 12.99
N LYS A 297 -8.22 8.67 13.95
CA LYS A 297 -9.00 7.48 14.31
C LYS A 297 -9.83 6.94 13.13
N ASN A 298 -10.54 7.81 12.41
CA ASN A 298 -11.34 7.43 11.26
C ASN A 298 -10.49 6.75 10.18
N LEU A 299 -9.31 7.28 9.86
CA LEU A 299 -8.39 6.65 8.90
C LEU A 299 -7.93 5.25 9.36
N LEU A 300 -7.55 5.09 10.63
CA LEU A 300 -7.16 3.79 11.20
C LEU A 300 -8.34 2.80 11.28
N GLN A 301 -9.57 3.31 11.34
CA GLN A 301 -10.80 2.54 11.25
C GLN A 301 -11.26 2.29 9.79
N CYS A 302 -10.51 2.77 8.80
CA CYS A 302 -10.89 2.77 7.38
C CYS A 302 -12.21 3.49 7.08
N ASN A 303 -12.65 4.43 7.92
CA ASN A 303 -13.71 5.38 7.60
C ASN A 303 -13.12 6.52 6.75
N TYR A 304 -13.63 6.67 5.53
CA TYR A 304 -13.21 7.70 4.60
C TYR A 304 -14.32 8.72 4.29
N ASP A 305 -15.54 8.54 4.80
CA ASP A 305 -16.69 9.40 4.47
C ASP A 305 -16.69 10.79 5.15
N THR A 306 -15.84 11.03 6.14
CA THR A 306 -15.78 12.34 6.83
C THR A 306 -15.20 13.47 5.96
N ILE A 307 -15.49 14.73 6.31
CA ILE A 307 -14.92 15.91 5.62
C ILE A 307 -13.39 15.94 5.68
N THR A 308 -12.78 15.53 6.80
CA THR A 308 -11.32 15.57 6.97
C THR A 308 -10.64 14.43 6.20
N THR A 309 -11.22 13.23 6.21
CA THR A 309 -10.71 12.09 5.41
C THR A 309 -10.88 12.31 3.91
N LYS A 310 -11.98 12.92 3.47
CA LYS A 310 -12.15 13.40 2.08
C LYS A 310 -11.10 14.44 1.68
N LYS A 311 -10.73 15.38 2.57
CA LYS A 311 -9.61 16.32 2.32
C LYS A 311 -8.28 15.62 2.13
N HIS A 312 -7.96 14.61 2.95
CA HIS A 312 -6.76 13.78 2.76
C HIS A 312 -6.78 13.05 1.41
N MET A 313 -7.89 12.38 1.06
CA MET A 313 -8.05 11.68 -0.23
C MET A 313 -7.95 12.60 -1.46
N ASN A 314 -8.27 13.88 -1.31
CA ASN A 314 -8.24 14.83 -2.40
C ASN A 314 -6.84 15.41 -2.68
N VAL A 315 -5.84 15.20 -1.81
CA VAL A 315 -4.46 15.61 -2.10
C VAL A 315 -3.88 14.74 -3.22
N SER A 316 -3.26 15.38 -4.22
CA SER A 316 -2.64 14.65 -5.34
C SER A 316 -1.51 13.73 -4.85
N GLY A 317 -1.37 12.57 -5.50
CA GLY A 317 -0.24 11.66 -5.33
C GLY A 317 -0.05 10.99 -3.96
N HIS A 318 -0.88 11.26 -2.95
CA HIS A 318 -0.69 10.72 -1.59
C HIS A 318 -0.73 9.17 -1.54
N TRP A 319 -1.38 8.51 -2.50
CA TRP A 319 -1.42 7.05 -2.60
C TRP A 319 -0.19 6.42 -3.27
N HIS A 320 0.67 7.18 -3.97
CA HIS A 320 1.88 6.61 -4.59
C HIS A 320 2.86 6.02 -3.57
N TYR A 321 2.78 6.50 -2.32
CA TYR A 321 3.56 5.98 -1.20
C TYR A 321 3.02 4.65 -0.64
N ASN A 322 1.74 4.32 -0.87
CA ASN A 322 1.14 3.04 -0.45
C ASN A 322 1.34 2.04 -1.59
N PHE A 323 2.30 1.12 -1.46
CA PHE A 323 2.75 0.29 -2.59
C PHE A 323 1.64 -0.53 -3.25
N HIS A 324 0.73 -1.11 -2.46
CA HIS A 324 -0.41 -1.85 -2.99
C HIS A 324 -1.39 -0.94 -3.74
N MET A 325 -1.78 0.20 -3.14
CA MET A 325 -2.71 1.14 -3.77
C MET A 325 -2.11 1.80 -5.03
N ALA A 326 -0.81 2.13 -4.99
CA ALA A 326 -0.05 2.67 -6.12
C ALA A 326 -0.02 1.72 -7.33
N SER A 327 -0.12 0.40 -7.12
CA SER A 327 -0.18 -0.60 -8.20
C SER A 327 -1.49 -0.59 -9.00
N TYR A 328 -2.55 0.05 -8.48
CA TYR A 328 -3.86 0.15 -9.13
C TYR A 328 -4.28 1.59 -9.48
N CYS A 329 -3.72 2.59 -8.81
CA CYS A 329 -4.14 3.99 -8.93
C CYS A 329 -3.27 4.79 -9.90
N ASN A 330 -3.52 4.60 -11.20
CA ASN A 330 -3.00 5.48 -12.26
C ASN A 330 -4.04 6.60 -12.60
N LYS A 331 -3.76 7.47 -13.58
CA LYS A 331 -4.68 8.56 -14.00
C LYS A 331 -6.09 8.08 -14.38
N GLU A 332 -6.21 6.88 -14.97
CA GLU A 332 -7.47 6.27 -15.40
C GLU A 332 -8.33 5.83 -14.21
N GLN A 333 -7.71 5.36 -13.12
CA GLN A 333 -8.39 4.93 -11.91
C GLN A 333 -8.48 6.02 -10.83
N ASP A 334 -8.04 7.27 -11.08
CA ASP A 334 -8.03 8.36 -10.09
C ASP A 334 -9.40 8.54 -9.41
N VAL A 335 -10.49 8.56 -10.21
CA VAL A 335 -11.87 8.67 -9.71
C VAL A 335 -12.25 7.49 -8.80
N LEU A 336 -11.89 6.25 -9.18
CA LEU A 336 -12.11 5.07 -8.35
C LEU A 336 -11.29 5.13 -7.07
N CYS A 337 -10.03 5.56 -7.16
CA CYS A 337 -9.09 5.70 -6.06
C CYS A 337 -9.40 6.88 -5.13
N ARG A 338 -10.36 7.75 -5.46
CA ARG A 338 -10.95 8.76 -4.57
C ARG A 338 -12.37 8.42 -4.10
N SER A 339 -12.96 7.33 -4.59
CA SER A 339 -14.27 6.85 -4.14
C SER A 339 -14.19 6.36 -2.69
N VAL A 340 -15.09 6.87 -1.84
CA VAL A 340 -15.24 6.45 -0.44
C VAL A 340 -15.46 4.93 -0.36
N PRO A 341 -16.52 4.34 -0.96
CA PRO A 341 -16.74 2.88 -0.94
C PRO A 341 -15.52 2.03 -1.31
N PHE A 342 -14.77 2.44 -2.34
CA PHE A 342 -13.57 1.71 -2.75
C PHE A 342 -12.46 1.84 -1.70
N ARG A 343 -12.21 3.04 -1.17
CA ARG A 343 -11.19 3.30 -0.15
C ARG A 343 -11.44 2.55 1.15
N GLU A 344 -12.68 2.54 1.62
CA GLU A 344 -13.06 1.83 2.84
C GLU A 344 -12.90 0.31 2.65
N ALA A 345 -13.49 -0.25 1.58
CA ALA A 345 -13.39 -1.68 1.29
C ALA A 345 -11.94 -2.14 1.03
N PHE A 346 -11.14 -1.37 0.27
CA PHE A 346 -9.74 -1.67 0.01
C PHE A 346 -8.86 -1.51 1.27
N CYS A 347 -9.12 -0.52 2.14
CA CYS A 347 -8.39 -0.40 3.41
C CYS A 347 -8.69 -1.55 4.37
N ASN A 348 -9.94 -2.05 4.38
CA ASN A 348 -10.41 -3.09 5.31
C ASN A 348 -9.82 -4.50 5.06
N ILE A 349 -9.24 -4.78 3.89
CA ILE A 349 -8.64 -6.10 3.57
C ILE A 349 -7.19 -6.27 4.05
N PHE A 350 -6.58 -5.25 4.66
CA PHE A 350 -5.18 -5.30 5.09
C PHE A 350 -5.05 -5.66 6.58
N PRO A 351 -4.26 -6.70 6.94
CA PRO A 351 -4.03 -7.08 8.34
C PRO A 351 -3.10 -6.11 9.09
N ARG A 352 -2.31 -5.31 8.36
CA ARG A 352 -1.44 -4.29 8.94
C ARG A 352 -1.79 -2.90 8.41
N GLN A 353 -1.61 -1.90 9.26
CA GLN A 353 -1.64 -0.50 8.85
C GLN A 353 -0.44 0.24 9.42
N ASN A 354 0.15 1.12 8.61
CA ASN A 354 1.17 2.07 9.03
C ASN A 354 0.66 3.50 8.78
N MET A 355 1.04 4.47 9.61
CA MET A 355 0.70 5.87 9.42
C MET A 355 1.86 6.77 9.83
N LYS A 356 2.23 7.71 8.95
CA LYS A 356 3.30 8.69 9.23
C LYS A 356 2.71 10.08 9.53
N LEU A 357 2.92 10.58 10.75
CA LEU A 357 2.43 11.88 11.23
C LEU A 357 3.61 12.83 11.49
N VAL A 358 3.90 13.71 10.52
CA VAL A 358 4.94 14.76 10.64
C VAL A 358 4.41 16.12 11.11
N ARG A 359 3.08 16.25 11.21
CA ARG A 359 2.33 17.49 11.54
C ARG A 359 1.61 17.45 12.88
N ALA A 360 1.51 16.27 13.49
CA ALA A 360 0.89 16.08 14.80
C ALA A 360 1.99 15.94 15.86
N ARG A 361 1.73 16.44 17.06
CA ARG A 361 2.62 16.28 18.23
C ARG A 361 2.27 15.01 19.00
N ILE A 362 3.18 14.52 19.85
CA ILE A 362 3.00 13.23 20.52
C ILE A 362 1.85 13.23 21.54
N SER A 363 1.37 14.40 21.97
CA SER A 363 0.16 14.57 22.80
C SER A 363 -1.07 13.87 22.21
N LEU A 364 -1.20 13.76 20.89
CA LEU A 364 -2.31 13.05 20.25
C LEU A 364 -2.24 11.52 20.46
N ALA A 365 -1.05 10.96 20.72
CA ALA A 365 -0.86 9.52 20.83
C ALA A 365 -1.58 8.89 22.03
N GLU A 366 -1.78 9.61 23.13
CA GLU A 366 -2.50 9.10 24.30
C GLU A 366 -3.93 8.67 23.93
N HIS A 367 -4.64 9.49 23.14
CA HIS A 367 -5.99 9.20 22.66
C HIS A 367 -6.08 7.98 21.73
N LEU A 368 -4.96 7.63 21.08
CA LEU A 368 -4.85 6.43 20.24
C LEU A 368 -4.48 5.20 21.07
N LEU A 369 -3.53 5.35 22.01
CA LEU A 369 -3.05 4.26 22.86
C LEU A 369 -4.10 3.80 23.88
N ASN A 370 -4.94 4.72 24.40
CA ASN A 370 -6.07 4.41 25.27
C ASN A 370 -7.22 3.69 24.54
N ASP A 371 -7.31 3.81 23.21
CA ASP A 371 -8.36 3.16 22.42
C ASP A 371 -7.96 1.72 22.08
N THR A 372 -8.39 0.78 22.93
CA THR A 372 -8.08 -0.65 22.79
C THR A 372 -8.58 -1.26 21.48
N ASN A 373 -9.64 -0.70 20.86
CA ASN A 373 -10.14 -1.16 19.57
C ASN A 373 -9.17 -0.88 18.41
N LEU A 374 -8.33 0.16 18.53
CA LEU A 374 -7.33 0.47 17.51
C LEU A 374 -6.14 -0.50 17.56
N ASN A 375 -5.84 -1.11 18.71
CA ASN A 375 -4.71 -2.04 18.87
C ASN A 375 -3.41 -1.48 18.22
N VAL A 376 -3.09 -0.25 18.61
CA VAL A 376 -2.03 0.57 17.99
C VAL A 376 -0.73 0.54 18.79
N ASN A 377 0.37 0.43 18.04
CA ASN A 377 1.73 0.72 18.46
C ASN A 377 2.12 2.13 17.97
N VAL A 378 2.86 2.87 18.78
CA VAL A 378 3.25 4.25 18.49
C VAL A 378 4.77 4.41 18.58
N ILE A 379 5.35 5.09 17.61
CA ILE A 379 6.76 5.49 17.60
C ILE A 379 6.83 7.02 17.67
N LEU A 380 7.65 7.56 18.58
CA LEU A 380 8.11 8.94 18.52
C LEU A 380 9.53 8.97 17.96
N GLN A 381 9.72 9.58 16.79
CA GLN A 381 11.04 9.83 16.20
C GLN A 381 11.54 11.26 16.47
N VAL A 382 12.76 11.36 17.02
CA VAL A 382 13.48 12.62 17.23
C VAL A 382 14.80 12.66 16.45
N ARG A 383 15.36 13.85 16.22
CA ARG A 383 16.62 14.06 15.49
C ARG A 383 17.35 15.31 15.99
N ASP A 384 18.68 15.35 15.86
CA ASP A 384 19.51 16.50 16.25
C ASP A 384 19.04 17.80 15.56
N PRO A 385 18.73 18.88 16.31
CA PRO A 385 18.36 20.19 15.75
C PRO A 385 19.35 20.77 14.73
N ARG A 386 20.65 20.48 14.87
CA ARG A 386 21.71 20.94 13.95
C ARG A 386 21.59 20.21 12.60
N ALA A 387 21.39 18.90 12.63
CA ALA A 387 21.12 18.10 11.44
C ALA A 387 19.79 18.48 10.75
N VAL A 388 18.75 18.77 11.54
CA VAL A 388 17.45 19.25 11.04
C VAL A 388 17.58 20.62 10.40
N THR A 389 18.33 21.55 11.00
CA THR A 389 18.61 22.88 10.44
C THR A 389 19.21 22.78 9.04
N LEU A 390 20.28 21.98 8.88
CA LEU A 390 20.90 21.75 7.57
C LEU A 390 19.89 21.16 6.57
N SER A 391 19.15 20.13 6.98
CA SER A 391 18.24 19.41 6.07
C SER A 391 17.00 20.22 5.66
N ARG A 392 16.61 21.25 6.44
CA ARG A 392 15.50 22.14 6.09
C ARG A 392 15.89 23.23 5.08
N ARG A 393 17.18 23.57 4.93
CA ARG A 393 17.65 24.55 3.92
C ARG A 393 17.20 24.23 2.50
N THR A 394 17.12 22.96 2.14
CA THR A 394 16.73 22.50 0.80
C THR A 394 15.24 22.18 0.68
N LEU A 395 14.48 22.19 1.77
CA LEU A 395 13.06 21.79 1.76
C LEU A 395 12.18 22.92 1.17
N GLY A 396 11.64 22.66 -0.03
CA GLY A 396 10.67 23.55 -0.67
C GLY A 396 9.51 23.91 0.25
N GLY A 397 9.13 25.19 0.27
CA GLY A 397 8.05 25.71 1.12
C GLY A 397 8.37 25.86 2.61
N CYS A 398 9.53 25.41 3.12
CA CYS A 398 9.85 25.49 4.55
C CYS A 398 9.92 26.94 5.07
N ASN A 399 10.39 27.87 4.24
CA ASN A 399 10.48 29.30 4.56
C ASN A 399 9.11 29.99 4.66
N LEU A 400 7.99 29.31 4.32
CA LEU A 400 6.65 29.88 4.33
C LEU A 400 5.96 29.82 5.71
N HIS A 401 6.51 29.10 6.69
CA HIS A 401 5.89 28.97 8.01
C HIS A 401 6.90 28.70 9.15
N PRO A 402 6.77 29.37 10.32
CA PRO A 402 7.70 29.22 11.43
C PRO A 402 7.82 27.77 11.94
N ASP A 403 6.75 26.97 11.89
CA ASP A 403 6.78 25.56 12.27
C ASP A 403 7.85 24.73 11.52
N CYS A 404 8.25 25.19 10.33
CA CYS A 404 9.33 24.59 9.57
C CYS A 404 10.65 25.37 9.72
N TYR A 405 10.71 26.67 9.42
CA TYR A 405 12.00 27.36 9.41
C TYR A 405 12.54 27.75 10.80
N SER A 406 11.69 27.87 11.83
CA SER A 406 12.09 28.35 13.16
C SER A 406 12.62 27.22 14.04
N MET A 407 13.92 27.26 14.36
CA MET A 407 14.52 26.29 15.29
C MET A 407 14.04 26.50 16.73
N GLN A 408 13.73 27.73 17.15
CA GLN A 408 13.11 27.98 18.45
C GLN A 408 11.78 27.23 18.61
N VAL A 409 10.93 27.24 17.57
CA VAL A 409 9.65 26.51 17.57
C VAL A 409 9.91 24.99 17.56
N TYR A 410 10.82 24.52 16.70
CA TYR A 410 11.16 23.10 16.66
C TYR A 410 11.71 22.58 18.01
N CYS A 411 12.53 23.35 18.70
CA CYS A 411 13.15 22.93 19.95
C CYS A 411 12.21 23.07 21.15
N LYS A 412 11.30 24.06 21.18
CA LYS A 412 10.14 24.06 22.09
C LYS A 412 9.33 22.77 21.94
N HIS A 413 8.99 22.42 20.71
CA HIS A 413 8.25 21.21 20.38
C HIS A 413 8.99 19.91 20.78
N LEU A 414 10.33 19.88 20.75
CA LEU A 414 11.13 18.74 21.26
C LEU A 414 11.11 18.62 22.78
N VAL A 415 11.11 19.74 23.52
CA VAL A 415 10.96 19.74 25.00
C VAL A 415 9.57 19.20 25.37
N GLU A 416 8.53 19.70 24.71
CA GLU A 416 7.14 19.24 24.92
C GLU A 416 6.98 17.75 24.62
N ASP A 417 7.50 17.27 23.49
CA ASP A 417 7.47 15.84 23.14
C ASP A 417 8.18 14.98 24.19
N TYR A 418 9.30 15.45 24.77
CA TYR A 418 10.02 14.71 25.81
C TYR A 418 9.17 14.55 27.08
N HIS A 419 8.53 15.63 27.53
CA HIS A 419 7.65 15.57 28.71
C HIS A 419 6.39 14.75 28.47
N ASN A 420 5.80 14.82 27.27
CA ASN A 420 4.62 14.03 26.90
C ASN A 420 4.95 12.54 26.67
N ALA A 421 6.17 12.20 26.24
CA ALA A 421 6.58 10.82 26.02
C ALA A 421 6.83 10.03 27.32
N LYS A 422 7.20 10.70 28.43
CA LYS A 422 7.40 10.05 29.75
C LYS A 422 6.21 9.23 30.26
N PRO A 423 5.00 9.79 30.43
CA PRO A 423 3.85 9.01 30.87
C PRO A 423 3.47 7.92 29.86
N LEU A 424 3.68 8.14 28.56
CA LEU A 424 3.41 7.13 27.54
C LEU A 424 4.35 5.92 27.64
N LEU A 425 5.62 6.10 27.99
CA LEU A 425 6.56 4.99 28.23
C LEU A 425 6.18 4.19 29.48
N GLN A 426 5.74 4.88 30.54
CA GLN A 426 5.33 4.25 31.79
C GLN A 426 4.02 3.46 31.64
N ASN A 427 3.03 4.04 30.95
CA ASN A 427 1.69 3.46 30.79
C ASN A 427 1.63 2.43 29.66
N PHE A 428 2.46 2.56 28.62
CA PHE A 428 2.41 1.73 27.42
C PHE A 428 3.78 1.15 26.99
N PRO A 429 4.60 0.58 27.90
CA PRO A 429 5.98 0.17 27.60
C PRO A 429 6.12 -0.87 26.47
N LYS A 430 5.07 -1.65 26.19
CA LYS A 430 5.03 -2.62 25.07
C LYS A 430 4.49 -2.03 23.75
N ARG A 431 3.81 -0.87 23.80
CA ARG A 431 3.13 -0.26 22.63
C ARG A 431 3.64 1.12 22.26
N PHE A 432 4.50 1.74 23.07
CA PHE A 432 5.13 3.02 22.76
C PHE A 432 6.65 2.90 22.74
N LYS A 433 7.29 3.41 21.67
CA LYS A 433 8.73 3.45 21.49
C LYS A 433 9.19 4.87 21.19
N VAL A 434 10.16 5.35 21.97
CA VAL A 434 10.97 6.52 21.61
C VAL A 434 12.17 6.05 20.79
N LEU A 435 12.48 6.76 19.70
CA LEU A 435 13.57 6.42 18.79
C LEU A 435 14.28 7.69 18.28
N ARG A 436 15.57 7.80 18.57
CA ARG A 436 16.42 8.84 17.99
C ARG A 436 16.91 8.39 16.61
N PHE A 437 16.84 9.29 15.63
CA PHE A 437 17.24 9.02 14.24
C PHE A 437 18.68 8.52 14.15
N GLU A 438 19.57 9.15 14.91
CA GLU A 438 21.00 8.84 14.94
C GLU A 438 21.27 7.41 15.44
N ASP A 439 20.52 6.91 16.43
CA ASP A 439 20.64 5.53 16.92
C ASP A 439 20.28 4.53 15.81
N LEU A 440 19.14 4.74 15.13
CA LEU A 440 18.71 3.91 13.99
C LEU A 440 19.70 3.99 12.82
N ALA A 441 20.29 5.15 12.57
CA ALA A 441 21.23 5.34 11.47
C ALA A 441 22.61 4.72 11.77
N MET A 442 23.04 4.64 13.03
CA MET A 442 24.27 3.93 13.41
C MET A 442 24.13 2.40 13.34
N SER A 443 23.03 1.87 13.89
CA SER A 443 22.78 0.44 14.04
C SER A 443 21.40 0.03 13.47
N PRO A 444 21.19 0.12 12.15
CA PRO A 444 19.88 -0.07 11.54
C PRO A 444 19.27 -1.46 11.77
N PHE A 445 20.09 -2.51 11.81
CA PHE A 445 19.62 -3.88 12.08
C PHE A 445 19.19 -4.05 13.54
N GLU A 446 20.12 -3.84 14.48
CA GLU A 446 19.90 -4.03 15.93
C GLU A 446 18.74 -3.18 16.46
N VAL A 447 18.64 -1.92 16.02
CA VAL A 447 17.58 -0.99 16.46
C VAL A 447 16.22 -1.32 15.84
N THR A 448 16.19 -1.80 14.58
CA THR A 448 14.94 -2.25 13.96
C THR A 448 14.46 -3.55 14.59
N GLU A 449 15.34 -4.51 14.81
CA GLU A 449 15.03 -5.78 15.47
C GLU A 449 14.51 -5.56 16.90
N ALA A 450 15.17 -4.73 17.70
CA ALA A 450 14.72 -4.39 19.05
C ALA A 450 13.33 -3.71 19.06
N MET A 451 13.08 -2.79 18.12
CA MET A 451 11.76 -2.14 17.94
C MET A 451 10.68 -3.15 17.51
N PHE A 452 11.01 -4.06 16.61
CA PHE A 452 10.10 -5.08 16.09
C PHE A 452 9.74 -6.11 17.17
N ASN A 453 10.74 -6.58 17.93
CA ASN A 453 10.55 -7.47 19.08
C ASN A 453 9.65 -6.84 20.16
N GLN A 454 9.82 -5.56 20.47
CA GLN A 454 8.93 -4.84 21.40
C GLN A 454 7.46 -4.87 20.93
N PHE A 455 7.22 -4.71 19.63
CA PHE A 455 5.89 -4.67 19.01
C PHE A 455 5.34 -6.04 18.59
N GLY A 456 6.07 -7.14 18.82
CA GLY A 456 5.66 -8.49 18.42
C GLY A 456 5.63 -8.69 16.90
N ILE A 457 6.50 -8.00 16.16
CA ILE A 457 6.63 -8.10 14.70
C ILE A 457 7.85 -9.00 14.40
N PRO A 458 7.72 -10.03 13.56
CA PRO A 458 8.86 -10.83 13.13
C PRO A 458 9.88 -9.98 12.36
N PHE A 459 11.15 -10.09 12.73
CA PHE A 459 12.28 -9.55 11.96
C PHE A 459 12.73 -10.62 10.95
N ASP A 460 12.22 -10.54 9.72
CA ASP A 460 12.43 -11.55 8.68
C ASP A 460 13.40 -11.10 7.56
N ASP A 461 13.77 -12.03 6.68
CA ASP A 461 14.73 -11.81 5.59
C ASP A 461 14.37 -10.63 4.67
N ARG A 462 13.09 -10.26 4.54
CA ARG A 462 12.67 -9.09 3.73
C ARG A 462 13.08 -7.79 4.39
N ILE A 463 12.98 -7.72 5.72
CA ILE A 463 13.46 -6.57 6.50
C ILE A 463 14.98 -6.48 6.41
N ILE A 464 15.68 -7.62 6.56
CA ILE A 464 17.15 -7.69 6.43
C ILE A 464 17.59 -7.20 5.05
N GLN A 465 17.02 -7.75 3.96
CA GLN A 465 17.34 -7.36 2.60
C GLN A 465 17.06 -5.86 2.36
N PHE A 466 15.90 -5.35 2.80
CA PHE A 466 15.56 -3.94 2.68
C PHE A 466 16.58 -3.04 3.39
N LEU A 467 16.95 -3.38 4.62
CA LEU A 467 17.97 -2.63 5.37
C LEU A 467 19.33 -2.69 4.66
N GLU A 468 19.74 -3.84 4.13
CA GLU A 468 20.98 -3.94 3.35
C GLU A 468 20.95 -3.04 2.10
N GLU A 469 19.91 -3.13 1.29
CA GLU A 469 19.79 -2.35 0.05
C GLU A 469 19.81 -0.83 0.32
N HIS A 470 19.08 -0.38 1.34
CA HIS A 470 18.88 1.05 1.63
C HIS A 470 19.97 1.67 2.50
N THR A 471 20.72 0.89 3.30
CA THR A 471 21.80 1.43 4.15
C THR A 471 23.21 1.28 3.56
N LYS A 472 23.39 0.41 2.55
CA LYS A 472 24.70 0.17 1.90
C LYS A 472 24.88 0.88 0.56
N SER A 473 23.81 1.39 -0.07
CA SER A 473 23.87 2.03 -1.39
C SER A 473 23.42 3.49 -1.38
N LYS A 474 23.95 4.31 -2.30
CA LYS A 474 23.54 5.70 -2.52
C LYS A 474 22.67 5.79 -3.77
N LYS A 475 21.39 6.16 -3.63
CA LYS A 475 20.55 6.63 -4.74
C LYS A 475 20.12 8.07 -4.47
N GLY A 476 19.92 8.84 -5.54
CA GLY A 476 19.64 10.29 -5.52
C GLY A 476 18.35 10.67 -4.77
N GLY A 477 18.05 11.97 -4.70
CA GLY A 477 16.79 12.48 -4.17
C GLY A 477 16.83 13.04 -2.75
N MET A 478 15.98 14.05 -2.48
CA MET A 478 15.89 14.72 -1.17
C MET A 478 15.18 13.88 -0.09
N PHE A 479 14.29 12.99 -0.51
CA PHE A 479 13.53 12.08 0.36
C PHE A 479 14.04 10.64 0.32
N SER A 480 15.06 10.36 -0.49
CA SER A 480 15.63 9.02 -0.64
C SER A 480 16.18 8.47 0.67
N THR A 481 15.79 7.23 0.89
CA THR A 481 16.16 6.32 1.97
C THR A 481 17.45 5.55 1.69
N PHE A 482 17.96 5.56 0.45
CA PHE A 482 19.23 4.95 0.04
C PHE A 482 20.42 5.82 0.41
N ARG A 483 21.02 5.61 1.59
CA ARG A 483 22.20 6.36 2.06
C ARG A 483 23.13 5.49 2.89
N ASP A 484 24.42 5.82 2.82
CA ASP A 484 25.35 5.56 3.91
C ASP A 484 24.81 6.25 5.17
N SER A 485 24.21 5.47 6.06
CA SER A 485 23.46 5.97 7.21
C SER A 485 24.37 6.65 8.24
N LYS A 486 25.63 6.20 8.35
CA LYS A 486 26.63 6.76 9.26
C LYS A 486 27.11 8.13 8.79
N ALA A 487 27.40 8.28 7.49
CA ALA A 487 27.81 9.56 6.92
C ALA A 487 26.74 10.67 7.02
N VAL A 488 25.46 10.33 7.17
CA VAL A 488 24.34 11.30 7.30
C VAL A 488 24.27 11.93 8.69
N ILE A 489 24.84 11.29 9.72
CA ILE A 489 24.80 11.78 11.11
C ILE A 489 25.74 12.97 11.29
N SER A 490 27.01 12.81 10.91
CA SER A 490 28.03 13.85 11.04
C SER A 490 28.02 14.90 9.93
N GLN A 491 27.21 14.74 8.86
CA GLN A 491 27.19 15.66 7.72
C GLN A 491 27.01 17.14 8.10
N TRP A 492 26.34 17.45 9.21
CA TRP A 492 26.15 18.83 9.64
C TRP A 492 27.42 19.48 10.21
N THR A 493 28.36 18.72 10.78
CA THR A 493 29.65 19.27 11.26
C THR A 493 30.51 19.78 10.10
N GLN A 494 30.28 19.26 8.89
CA GLN A 494 30.95 19.63 7.63
C GLN A 494 30.25 20.74 6.83
N LYS A 495 29.04 21.16 7.22
CA LYS A 495 28.17 22.03 6.40
C LYS A 495 27.55 23.21 7.14
N LEU A 496 27.72 23.27 8.46
CA LEU A 496 27.41 24.42 9.30
C LEU A 496 28.73 25.05 9.77
N ASN A 497 28.79 26.37 9.85
CA ASN A 497 29.89 27.06 10.52
C ASN A 497 29.59 27.22 12.03
N MET A 498 30.60 27.56 12.82
CA MET A 498 30.47 27.64 14.29
C MET A 498 29.33 28.56 14.74
N ARG A 499 29.18 29.76 14.12
CA ARG A 499 28.10 30.71 14.44
C ARG A 499 26.70 30.12 14.23
N GLU A 500 26.51 29.29 13.20
CA GLU A 500 25.24 28.61 12.95
C GLU A 500 24.98 27.50 13.99
N VAL A 501 26.03 26.78 14.39
CA VAL A 501 25.95 25.75 15.44
C VAL A 501 25.64 26.37 16.79
N GLU A 502 26.34 27.44 17.19
CA GLU A 502 26.09 28.23 18.40
C GLU A 502 24.65 28.77 18.43
N LYS A 503 24.15 29.28 17.30
CA LYS A 503 22.77 29.77 17.19
C LYS A 503 21.75 28.65 17.42
N VAL A 504 21.97 27.45 16.87
CA VAL A 504 21.08 26.31 17.12
C VAL A 504 21.21 25.84 18.58
N GLN A 505 22.43 25.71 19.10
CA GLN A 505 22.68 25.23 20.46
C GLN A 505 22.12 26.15 21.55
N SER A 506 22.17 27.47 21.35
CA SER A 506 21.55 28.45 22.25
C SER A 506 20.02 28.43 22.20
N GLN A 507 19.41 28.30 21.01
CA GLN A 507 17.96 28.17 20.86
C GLN A 507 17.40 26.81 21.33
N CYS A 508 18.24 25.78 21.35
CA CYS A 508 17.84 24.39 21.59
C CYS A 508 18.47 23.76 22.84
N LEU A 509 19.03 24.57 23.75
CA LEU A 509 19.81 24.13 24.91
C LEU A 509 19.12 23.02 25.71
N ASP A 510 17.85 23.22 26.09
CA ASP A 510 17.11 22.27 26.91
C ASP A 510 16.70 21.03 26.11
N ALA A 511 16.20 21.22 24.88
CA ALA A 511 15.89 20.11 23.96
C ALA A 511 17.10 19.19 23.74
N MET A 512 18.28 19.78 23.53
CA MET A 512 19.51 19.02 23.29
C MET A 512 19.97 18.26 24.54
N LYS A 513 19.86 18.85 25.74
CA LYS A 513 20.13 18.14 27.00
C LYS A 513 19.18 16.97 27.23
N LEU A 514 17.87 17.16 27.04
CA LEU A 514 16.85 16.14 27.30
C LEU A 514 16.96 14.94 26.34
N TRP A 515 17.28 15.19 25.07
CA TRP A 515 17.48 14.16 24.05
C TRP A 515 18.93 13.66 23.92
N GLY A 516 19.82 14.11 24.81
CA GLY A 516 21.21 13.67 24.88
C GLY A 516 22.01 13.93 23.61
N TYR A 517 22.01 15.16 23.11
CA TYR A 517 22.93 15.59 22.05
C TYR A 517 24.10 16.38 22.66
N ASN A 518 25.33 15.96 22.36
CA ASN A 518 26.52 16.62 22.88
C ASN A 518 26.73 17.98 22.20
N PHE A 519 27.21 18.97 22.95
CA PHE A 519 27.44 20.33 22.46
C PHE A 519 28.86 20.50 21.93
N ILE A 520 28.98 21.11 20.75
CA ILE A 520 30.25 21.66 20.27
C ILE A 520 30.58 22.89 21.12
N GLN A 521 31.78 22.91 21.69
CA GLN A 521 32.32 24.00 22.50
C GLN A 521 33.15 24.98 21.67
N ASP A 522 33.86 24.48 20.67
CA ASP A 522 34.84 25.24 19.88
C ASP A 522 34.87 24.78 18.41
N GLU A 523 35.41 25.63 17.54
CA GLU A 523 35.44 25.38 16.09
C GLU A 523 36.35 24.20 15.68
N SER A 524 37.32 23.78 16.52
CA SER A 524 38.18 22.63 16.22
C SER A 524 37.46 21.29 16.32
N GLN A 525 36.32 21.25 17.01
CA GLN A 525 35.43 20.08 17.05
C GLN A 525 34.57 19.94 15.78
N LEU A 526 34.41 20.99 14.97
CA LEU A 526 33.82 20.85 13.64
C LEU A 526 34.78 20.07 12.74
N ASN A 527 34.25 19.06 12.04
CA ASN A 527 35.02 18.09 11.24
C ASN A 527 35.98 17.18 12.01
N SER A 528 36.04 17.26 13.33
CA SER A 528 36.81 16.31 14.14
C SER A 528 36.18 14.91 14.09
N THR A 529 37.03 13.88 14.03
CA THR A 529 36.64 12.47 14.23
C THR A 529 36.33 12.14 15.68
N ASP A 530 36.79 12.98 16.60
CA ASP A 530 36.80 12.72 18.04
C ASP A 530 35.56 13.31 18.73
N PHE A 531 34.80 14.14 18.02
CA PHE A 531 33.53 14.67 18.49
C PHE A 531 32.37 13.72 18.14
N ASP A 532 31.85 13.03 19.16
CA ASP A 532 30.59 12.30 19.05
C ASP A 532 29.40 13.24 19.33
N PRO A 533 28.51 13.54 18.36
CA PRO A 533 27.31 14.33 18.61
C PRO A 533 26.26 13.57 19.47
N ILE A 534 26.38 12.26 19.60
CA ILE A 534 25.43 11.35 20.24
C ILE A 534 25.80 11.16 21.72
N GLY A 535 25.07 11.82 22.62
CA GLY A 535 25.15 11.57 24.05
C GLY A 535 24.20 10.46 24.52
N ARG A 536 24.33 10.09 25.80
CA ARG A 536 23.32 9.29 26.50
C ARG A 536 22.14 10.18 26.91
N TYR A 537 20.93 9.65 26.81
CA TYR A 537 19.72 10.22 27.40
C TYR A 537 18.98 9.16 28.23
N SER A 538 18.11 9.61 29.11
CA SER A 538 17.17 8.77 29.85
C SER A 538 15.81 9.44 29.80
N ILE A 539 14.76 8.66 29.56
CA ILE A 539 13.38 9.15 29.50
C ILE A 539 12.46 8.19 30.26
#